data_AF-A0A954P2N1-F1
#
_entry.id   AF-A0A954P2N1-F1
#
_cell.length_a   1.000
_cell.length_b   1.000
_cell.length_c   1.000
_cell.angle_alpha   90.00
_cell.angle_beta   90.00
_cell.angle_gamma   90.00
#
_symmetry.space_group_name_H-M   'P 1'
#
loop_
_entity.id
_entity.type
_entity.pdbx_description
1 polymer ?
#
loop_
_entity_poly.entity_id
_entity_poly.type
_entity_poly.pdbx_seq_one_letter_code
_entity_poly.pdbx_strand_id
1 'polypeptide(L)'
;MSSPVFPLSRRDMLAHTGLGLGAFALAELLNPAGAGAADSKSAAETGGVLSATHHPPKAKRVIFLFQAGGPSQIDLFDHKPVLTERHGEELPESVRKGQRLTAMSGNQASLPLVGSPFKFTQHGEGGTWLSEALPQTAGIADDLCV
;
A
#
# COMPACT_ATOMS: atom_id res chain seq x y z
N MET A 1 -8.97 -64.04 32.39
CA MET A 1 -9.47 -62.66 32.26
C MET A 1 -9.04 -62.15 30.90
N SER A 2 -10.00 -61.92 30.00
CA SER A 2 -9.76 -61.55 28.60
C SER A 2 -9.58 -60.03 28.50
N SER A 3 -8.48 -59.58 27.90
CA SER A 3 -8.20 -58.16 27.67
C SER A 3 -9.15 -57.56 26.61
N PRO A 4 -9.62 -56.31 26.74
CA PRO A 4 -10.48 -55.70 25.75
C PRO A 4 -9.68 -55.35 24.48
N VAL A 5 -10.13 -55.84 23.33
CA VAL A 5 -9.62 -55.46 22.00
C VAL A 5 -10.32 -54.15 21.61
N PHE A 6 -9.57 -53.05 21.52
CA PHE A 6 -10.08 -51.81 20.93
C PHE A 6 -10.16 -51.99 19.40
N PRO A 7 -11.34 -51.89 18.76
CA PRO A 7 -11.52 -52.35 17.37
C PRO A 7 -11.12 -51.32 16.29
N LEU A 8 -10.39 -50.24 16.64
CA LEU A 8 -9.99 -49.20 15.69
C LEU A 8 -8.53 -48.81 15.91
N SER A 9 -7.72 -48.89 14.86
CA SER A 9 -6.36 -48.38 14.91
C SER A 9 -6.37 -46.85 14.89
N ARG A 10 -5.35 -46.20 15.47
CA ARG A 10 -5.21 -44.73 15.42
C ARG A 10 -5.23 -44.18 13.98
N ARG A 11 -4.72 -44.97 13.02
CA ARG A 11 -4.73 -44.63 11.60
C ARG A 11 -6.15 -44.67 11.03
N ASP A 12 -6.94 -45.68 11.38
CA ASP A 12 -8.34 -45.78 10.96
C ASP A 12 -9.16 -44.64 11.55
N MET A 13 -8.94 -44.30 12.82
CA MET A 13 -9.57 -43.15 13.45
C MET A 13 -9.26 -41.86 12.69
N LEU A 14 -7.98 -41.54 12.45
CA LEU A 14 -7.57 -40.33 11.74
C LEU A 14 -8.07 -40.30 10.28
N ALA A 15 -8.07 -41.44 9.59
CA ALA A 15 -8.55 -41.56 8.22
C ALA A 15 -10.07 -41.30 8.11
N HIS A 16 -10.86 -41.74 9.10
CA HIS A 16 -12.32 -41.59 9.07
C HIS A 16 -12.80 -40.26 9.68
N THR A 17 -12.08 -39.68 10.66
CA THR A 17 -12.49 -38.41 11.30
C THR A 17 -12.02 -37.17 10.53
N GLY A 18 -10.97 -37.26 9.71
CA GLY A 18 -10.46 -36.11 8.94
C GLY A 18 -11.46 -35.56 7.91
N LEU A 19 -12.34 -36.41 7.37
CA LEU A 19 -13.41 -36.02 6.45
C LEU A 19 -14.50 -35.16 7.12
N GLY A 20 -14.67 -35.27 8.44
CA GLY A 20 -15.69 -34.53 9.19
C GLY A 20 -15.42 -33.02 9.22
N LEU A 21 -14.16 -32.61 9.41
CA LEU A 21 -13.80 -31.19 9.44
C LEU A 21 -14.04 -30.50 8.08
N GLY A 22 -13.76 -31.19 6.97
CA GLY A 22 -14.07 -30.70 5.64
C GLY A 22 -15.56 -30.58 5.37
N ALA A 23 -16.37 -31.53 5.87
CA ALA A 23 -17.82 -31.47 5.77
C ALA A 23 -18.42 -30.31 6.59
N PHE A 24 -17.85 -29.97 7.75
CA PHE A 24 -18.24 -28.77 8.51
C PHE A 24 -17.95 -27.48 7.74
N ALA A 25 -16.75 -27.35 7.17
CA ALA A 25 -16.41 -26.19 6.33
C ALA A 25 -17.30 -26.09 5.08
N LEU A 26 -17.61 -27.23 4.44
CA LEU A 26 -18.51 -27.27 3.29
C LEU A 26 -19.96 -26.93 3.68
N ALA A 27 -20.43 -27.37 4.85
CA ALA A 27 -21.75 -27.03 5.37
C ALA A 27 -21.89 -25.53 5.66
N GLU A 28 -20.84 -24.90 6.18
CA GLU A 28 -20.78 -23.44 6.38
C GLU A 28 -20.78 -22.67 5.06
N LEU A 29 -20.06 -23.16 4.04
CA LEU A 29 -20.09 -22.58 2.69
C LEU A 29 -21.44 -22.76 1.98
N LEU A 30 -22.09 -23.93 2.14
CA LEU A 30 -23.37 -24.24 1.50
C LEU A 30 -24.56 -23.59 2.20
N ASN A 31 -24.49 -23.36 3.51
CA ASN A 31 -25.55 -22.74 4.28
C ASN A 31 -25.00 -21.87 5.44
N PRO A 32 -24.43 -20.69 5.14
CA PRO A 32 -23.84 -19.81 6.14
C PRO A 32 -24.86 -19.30 7.20
N ALA A 33 -26.16 -19.41 6.92
CA ALA A 33 -27.23 -19.03 7.85
C ALA A 33 -27.58 -20.14 8.87
N GLY A 34 -27.19 -21.40 8.63
CA GLY A 34 -27.52 -22.53 9.50
C GLY A 34 -26.61 -22.67 10.73
N ALA A 35 -25.41 -22.11 10.68
CA ALA A 35 -24.42 -22.13 11.76
C ALA A 35 -24.54 -20.87 12.65
N GLY A 36 -25.69 -20.64 13.28
CA GLY A 36 -25.83 -19.68 14.39
C GLY A 36 -25.49 -18.20 14.12
N ALA A 37 -25.20 -17.80 12.89
CA ALA A 37 -25.01 -16.39 12.52
C ALA A 37 -26.39 -15.74 12.28
N ALA A 38 -27.13 -15.54 13.36
CA ALA A 38 -28.22 -14.58 13.36
C ALA A 38 -27.63 -13.19 13.04
N ASP A 39 -28.26 -12.52 12.08
CA ASP A 39 -28.01 -11.15 11.61
C ASP A 39 -26.78 -10.89 10.74
N SER A 40 -26.75 -11.51 9.57
CA SER A 40 -26.04 -10.97 8.38
C SER A 40 -27.00 -10.42 7.33
N LYS A 41 -28.14 -9.85 7.75
CA LYS A 41 -28.95 -8.98 6.87
C LYS A 41 -28.35 -7.58 6.79
N SER A 42 -27.19 -7.46 6.13
CA SER A 42 -26.72 -6.26 5.42
C SER A 42 -25.29 -6.48 4.87
N ALA A 43 -25.04 -7.59 4.18
CA ALA A 43 -23.96 -7.60 3.20
C ALA A 43 -24.49 -7.00 1.89
N ALA A 44 -24.91 -5.74 1.95
CA ALA A 44 -25.15 -4.97 0.74
C ALA A 44 -23.79 -4.77 0.05
N GLU A 45 -23.62 -5.52 -1.03
CA GLU A 45 -22.84 -5.16 -2.22
C GLU A 45 -21.44 -4.60 -1.94
N THR A 46 -20.43 -5.47 -2.07
CA THR A 46 -18.96 -5.22 -2.00
C THR A 46 -18.27 -5.19 -0.62
N GLY A 47 -18.68 -6.05 0.32
CA GLY A 47 -17.95 -6.26 1.59
C GLY A 47 -16.94 -7.41 1.50
N GLY A 48 -15.68 -7.19 1.85
CA GLY A 48 -14.68 -8.24 2.05
C GLY A 48 -15.02 -9.17 3.24
N VAL A 49 -14.02 -9.87 3.78
CA VAL A 49 -14.20 -10.83 4.91
C VAL A 49 -14.81 -10.16 6.17
N LEU A 50 -14.75 -8.84 6.27
CA LEU A 50 -15.33 -8.08 7.36
C LEU A 50 -16.73 -7.58 6.98
N SER A 51 -17.70 -7.84 7.87
CA SER A 51 -19.08 -7.34 7.74
C SER A 51 -19.18 -5.82 7.91
N ALA A 52 -18.23 -5.19 8.60
CA ALA A 52 -18.10 -3.74 8.74
C ALA A 52 -16.67 -3.34 9.08
N THR A 53 -16.31 -2.08 8.80
CA THR A 53 -15.04 -1.47 9.25
C THR A 53 -15.16 -0.97 10.69
N HIS A 54 -14.04 -0.97 11.44
CA HIS A 54 -14.02 -0.47 12.84
C HIS A 54 -14.42 1.00 12.96
N HIS A 55 -14.25 1.79 11.88
CA HIS A 55 -14.64 3.19 11.80
C HIS A 55 -15.43 3.44 10.52
N PRO A 56 -16.47 4.30 10.56
CA PRO A 56 -17.21 4.63 9.35
C PRO A 56 -16.27 5.27 8.32
N PRO A 57 -16.28 4.82 7.05
CA PRO A 57 -15.40 5.35 6.02
C PRO A 57 -15.76 6.82 5.74
N LYS A 58 -14.77 7.71 5.80
CA LYS A 58 -14.94 9.13 5.44
C LYS A 58 -14.93 9.36 3.92
N ALA A 59 -14.16 8.56 3.19
CA ALA A 59 -14.08 8.60 1.73
C ALA A 59 -14.89 7.46 1.12
N LYS A 60 -15.67 7.76 0.06
CA LYS A 60 -16.47 6.75 -0.66
C LYS A 60 -15.66 5.99 -1.71
N ARG A 61 -14.64 6.64 -2.29
CA ARG A 61 -13.77 6.09 -3.34
C ARG A 61 -12.38 6.69 -3.19
N VAL A 62 -11.36 5.90 -3.54
CA VAL A 62 -9.95 6.33 -3.58
C VAL A 62 -9.41 6.00 -4.96
N ILE A 63 -8.85 7.01 -5.64
CA ILE A 63 -8.08 6.80 -6.87
C ILE A 63 -6.61 6.83 -6.47
N PHE A 64 -5.92 5.70 -6.65
CA PHE A 64 -4.49 5.59 -6.38
C PHE A 64 -3.75 5.46 -7.70
N LEU A 65 -2.82 6.38 -7.96
CA LEU A 65 -2.03 6.39 -9.18
C LEU A 65 -0.58 6.04 -8.84
N PHE A 66 -0.12 4.86 -9.30
CA PHE A 66 1.27 4.45 -9.18
C PHE A 66 2.03 4.80 -10.46
N GLN A 67 2.90 5.80 -10.39
CA GLN A 67 3.60 6.36 -11.55
C GLN A 67 5.07 5.92 -11.59
N ALA A 68 5.30 4.61 -11.74
CA ALA A 68 6.66 4.09 -11.95
C ALA A 68 7.24 4.63 -13.26
N GLY A 69 8.38 5.32 -13.19
CA GLY A 69 9.00 6.01 -14.33
C GLY A 69 8.37 7.37 -14.66
N GLY A 70 7.42 7.84 -13.86
CA GLY A 70 6.91 9.20 -13.96
C GLY A 70 7.89 10.25 -13.41
N PRO A 71 7.56 11.55 -13.59
CA PRO A 71 8.36 12.64 -13.04
C PRO A 71 8.48 12.55 -11.51
N SER A 72 9.64 12.94 -10.98
CA SER A 72 9.91 12.84 -9.55
C SER A 72 9.15 13.89 -8.74
N GLN A 73 8.97 13.68 -7.44
CA GLN A 73 8.37 14.70 -6.56
C GLN A 73 9.14 16.03 -6.59
N ILE A 74 10.48 15.97 -6.67
CA ILE A 74 11.39 17.13 -6.73
C ILE A 74 11.17 17.94 -8.01
N ASP A 75 10.64 17.29 -9.07
CA ASP A 75 10.33 17.92 -10.34
C ASP A 75 8.89 18.44 -10.45
N LEU A 76 8.02 18.13 -9.48
CA LEU A 76 6.60 18.41 -9.55
C LEU A 76 6.11 19.35 -8.45
N PHE A 77 6.37 18.98 -7.19
CA PHE A 77 5.72 19.59 -6.01
C PHE A 77 6.73 20.15 -5.00
N ASP A 78 7.98 19.72 -5.05
CA ASP A 78 8.97 19.96 -4.01
C ASP A 78 10.10 20.87 -4.51
N HIS A 79 9.89 22.18 -4.41
CA HIS A 79 10.86 23.17 -4.85
C HIS A 79 12.11 23.16 -3.96
N LYS A 80 13.24 22.74 -4.54
CA LYS A 80 14.54 22.62 -3.86
C LYS A 80 15.60 23.55 -4.47
N PRO A 81 15.56 24.87 -4.16
CA PRO A 81 16.47 25.85 -4.77
C PRO A 81 17.95 25.53 -4.54
N VAL A 82 18.31 25.02 -3.35
CA VAL A 82 19.69 24.64 -3.02
C VAL A 82 20.22 23.51 -3.93
N LEU A 83 19.36 22.59 -4.40
CA LEU A 83 19.79 21.54 -5.35
C LEU A 83 20.09 22.12 -6.72
N THR A 84 19.35 23.16 -7.13
CA THR A 84 19.59 23.88 -8.38
C THR A 84 20.86 24.72 -8.31
N GLU A 85 21.09 25.41 -7.19
CA GLU A 85 22.32 26.19 -6.96
C GLU A 85 23.58 25.33 -6.99
N ARG A 86 23.49 24.13 -6.41
CA ARG A 86 24.61 23.19 -6.27
C ARG A 86 24.61 22.13 -7.37
N HIS A 87 23.91 22.37 -8.48
CA HIS A 87 23.78 21.41 -9.56
C HIS A 87 25.16 21.03 -10.13
N GLY A 88 25.41 19.73 -10.25
CA GLY A 88 26.67 19.19 -10.74
C GLY A 88 27.78 19.08 -9.68
N GLU A 89 27.61 19.64 -8.48
CA GLU A 89 28.52 19.37 -7.37
C GLU A 89 28.39 17.93 -6.89
N GLU A 90 29.48 17.32 -6.45
CA GLU A 90 29.44 15.99 -5.84
C GLU A 90 28.62 15.97 -4.55
N LEU A 91 27.88 14.89 -4.35
CA LEU A 91 27.12 14.63 -3.13
C LEU A 91 28.06 14.68 -1.91
N PRO A 92 27.85 15.59 -0.95
CA PRO A 92 28.72 15.69 0.20
C PRO A 92 28.69 14.43 1.07
N GLU A 93 29.86 14.04 1.59
CA GLU A 93 29.95 12.89 2.49
C GLU A 93 29.13 13.07 3.77
N SER A 94 28.96 14.33 4.21
CA SER A 94 28.10 14.69 5.35
C SER A 94 26.62 14.32 5.16
N VAL A 95 26.16 14.21 3.91
CA VAL A 95 24.82 13.76 3.56
C VAL A 95 24.79 12.23 3.41
N ARG A 96 25.79 11.67 2.71
CA ARG A 96 25.87 10.23 2.45
C ARG A 96 26.05 9.41 3.72
N LYS A 97 26.92 9.84 4.65
CA LYS A 97 27.21 9.16 5.93
C LYS A 97 27.38 7.63 5.82
N GLY A 98 28.03 7.16 4.75
CA GLY A 98 28.19 5.72 4.48
C GLY A 98 26.90 4.95 4.15
N GLN A 99 25.78 5.62 3.83
CA GLN A 99 24.54 4.96 3.41
C GLN A 99 24.77 4.16 2.12
N ARG A 100 24.17 2.96 2.08
CA ARG A 100 24.22 2.08 0.91
C ARG A 100 23.36 2.68 -0.20
N LEU A 101 24.00 2.97 -1.33
CA LEU A 101 23.31 3.38 -2.55
C LEU A 101 22.56 2.20 -3.18
N THR A 102 21.50 2.50 -3.94
CA THR A 102 20.76 1.49 -4.68
C THR A 102 21.64 0.86 -5.77
N ALA A 103 21.24 -0.30 -6.30
CA ALA A 103 21.99 -0.97 -7.37
C ALA A 103 22.19 -0.09 -8.62
N MET A 104 21.31 0.89 -8.84
CA MET A 104 21.38 1.81 -9.98
C MET A 104 22.44 2.91 -9.82
N SER A 105 22.86 3.21 -8.58
CA SER A 105 23.81 4.29 -8.28
C SER A 105 25.06 3.85 -7.52
N GLY A 106 25.09 2.61 -7.01
CA GLY A 106 26.19 2.12 -6.16
C GLY A 106 27.55 2.02 -6.85
N ASN A 107 27.57 1.87 -8.17
CA ASN A 107 28.79 1.77 -8.97
C ASN A 107 29.05 3.00 -9.85
N GLN A 108 28.33 4.10 -9.64
CA GLN A 108 28.62 5.34 -10.35
C GLN A 108 29.93 5.95 -9.83
N ALA A 109 30.78 6.39 -10.75
CA ALA A 109 32.05 7.05 -10.43
C ALA A 109 31.86 8.44 -9.80
N SER A 110 30.68 9.06 -10.02
CA SER A 110 30.31 10.40 -9.61
C SER A 110 28.84 10.38 -9.19
N LEU A 111 28.50 11.15 -8.15
CA LEU A 111 27.16 11.26 -7.60
C LEU A 111 26.79 12.75 -7.53
N PRO A 112 26.56 13.39 -8.68
CA PRO A 112 26.30 14.81 -8.70
C PRO A 112 24.93 15.11 -8.09
N LEU A 113 24.82 16.26 -7.43
CA LEU A 113 23.55 16.84 -7.06
C LEU A 113 22.82 17.28 -8.33
N VAL A 114 21.56 16.87 -8.46
CA VAL A 114 20.72 17.18 -9.61
C VAL A 114 19.54 18.02 -9.14
N GLY A 115 19.55 19.31 -9.50
CA GLY A 115 18.39 20.18 -9.37
C GLY A 115 17.35 19.88 -10.43
N SER A 116 16.11 20.29 -10.19
CA SER A 116 15.04 20.15 -11.17
C SER A 116 15.32 21.03 -12.39
N PRO A 117 15.08 20.55 -13.62
CA PRO A 117 15.18 21.38 -14.82
C PRO A 117 13.98 22.30 -15.03
N PHE A 118 12.91 22.11 -14.26
CA PHE A 118 11.66 22.86 -14.41
C PHE A 118 11.64 24.13 -13.57
N LYS A 119 10.89 25.13 -14.04
CA LYS A 119 10.60 26.33 -13.25
C LYS A 119 9.49 26.06 -12.24
N PHE A 120 9.62 26.67 -11.08
CA PHE A 120 8.64 26.61 -10.00
C PHE A 120 8.05 27.99 -9.73
N THR A 121 6.75 28.01 -9.49
CA THR A 121 6.01 29.22 -9.07
C THR A 121 5.06 28.86 -7.93
N GLN A 122 4.75 29.84 -7.09
CA GLN A 122 3.76 29.68 -6.02
C GLN A 122 2.35 29.88 -6.58
N HIS A 123 1.42 29.03 -6.15
CA HIS A 123 0.03 29.05 -6.56
C HIS A 123 -0.92 28.95 -5.36
N GLY A 124 -2.14 29.44 -5.56
CA GLY A 124 -3.17 29.47 -4.53
C GLY A 124 -2.90 30.51 -3.45
N GLU A 125 -3.81 30.61 -2.50
CA GLU A 125 -3.67 31.43 -1.29
C GLU A 125 -2.62 30.85 -0.35
N GLY A 126 -2.44 29.52 -0.34
CA GLY A 126 -1.42 28.84 0.46
C GLY A 126 0.01 29.03 -0.02
N GLY A 127 0.21 29.54 -1.25
CA GLY A 127 1.54 29.75 -1.83
C GLY A 127 2.29 28.45 -2.11
N THR A 128 1.57 27.38 -2.45
CA THR A 128 2.13 26.06 -2.77
C THR A 128 3.04 26.15 -3.98
N TRP A 129 4.27 25.64 -3.87
CA TRP A 129 5.20 25.57 -4.98
C TRP A 129 4.82 24.44 -5.94
N LEU A 130 4.63 24.76 -7.21
CA LEU A 130 4.37 23.78 -8.27
C LEU A 130 5.25 24.05 -9.48
N SER A 131 5.63 22.97 -10.15
CA SER A 131 6.38 22.98 -11.40
C SER A 131 5.51 23.42 -12.58
N GLU A 132 6.12 24.10 -13.54
CA GLU A 132 5.48 24.49 -14.80
C GLU A 132 4.95 23.29 -15.61
N ALA A 133 5.39 22.07 -15.28
CA ALA A 133 4.87 20.83 -15.87
C ALA A 133 3.42 20.49 -15.48
N LEU A 134 2.87 21.13 -14.44
CA LEU A 134 1.53 20.84 -13.91
C LEU A 134 0.58 22.07 -13.95
N PRO A 135 0.39 22.72 -15.11
CA PRO A 135 -0.34 23.99 -15.17
C PRO A 135 -1.82 23.87 -14.77
N GLN A 136 -2.46 22.73 -15.05
CA GLN A 136 -3.86 22.50 -14.69
C GLN A 136 -4.00 22.15 -13.20
N THR A 137 -3.06 21.39 -12.64
CA THR A 137 -3.01 21.07 -11.21
C THR A 137 -2.76 22.32 -10.37
N ALA A 138 -1.96 23.26 -10.88
CA ALA A 138 -1.75 24.55 -10.24
C ALA A 138 -3.02 25.40 -10.08
N GLY A 139 -4.03 25.18 -10.92
CA GLY A 139 -5.34 25.83 -10.80
C GLY A 139 -6.18 25.37 -9.60
N ILE A 140 -5.83 24.25 -8.97
CA ILE A 140 -6.51 23.68 -7.80
C ILE A 140 -5.56 23.55 -6.60
N ALA A 141 -4.50 24.36 -6.55
CA ALA A 141 -3.43 24.21 -5.55
C ALA A 141 -3.92 24.23 -4.09
N ASP A 142 -4.94 25.05 -3.78
CA ASP A 142 -5.51 25.15 -2.43
C ASP A 142 -6.40 23.95 -2.04
N ASP A 143 -6.82 23.13 -3.01
CA ASP A 143 -7.59 21.90 -2.77
C ASP A 143 -6.68 20.66 -2.61
N LEU A 144 -5.37 20.82 -2.81
CA LEU A 144 -4.39 19.75 -2.71
C LEU A 144 -3.74 19.72 -1.32
N CYS A 145 -3.47 18.51 -0.84
CA CYS A 145 -2.60 18.28 0.31
C CYS A 145 -1.26 17.79 -0.22
N VAL A 146 -0.23 18.62 -0.11
CA VAL A 146 1.11 18.43 -0.69
C VAL A 146 2.19 18.62 0.36
#